data_AF-A0A2U2RKS8-F1
#
_entry.id   AF-A0A2U2RKS8-F1
#
_cell.length_a   1.000
_cell.length_b   1.000
_cell.length_c   1.000
_cell.angle_alpha   90.00
_cell.angle_beta   90.00
_cell.angle_gamma   90.00
#
_symmetry.space_group_name_H-M   'P 1'
#
loop_
_entity.id
_entity.type
_entity.pdbx_description
1 polymer ?
#
loop_
_entity_poly.entity_id
_entity_poly.type
_entity_poly.pdbx_seq_one_letter_code
_entity_poly.pdbx_strand_id
1 'polypeptide(L)'
;MALEVDEESLKHGVLTLVVTLVEVIQEALETQAVRRMEGGDLTEEEQDRLGEALMELDEAMDQIKAEHGITRSVTDLHDGLDDVVDEVVDKLINPARWAEENRKDIT
;
A
#
# COMPACT_ATOMS: atom_id res chain seq x y z
N MET A 1 -15.99 29.14 10.42
CA MET A 1 -16.68 27.85 10.56
C MET A 1 -15.62 26.88 11.05
N ALA A 2 -15.64 26.55 12.35
CA ALA A 2 -14.70 25.57 12.88
C ALA A 2 -15.11 24.21 12.30
N LEU A 3 -14.17 23.51 11.68
CA LEU A 3 -14.35 22.11 11.33
C LEU A 3 -14.40 21.36 12.66
N GLU A 4 -15.61 21.02 13.13
CA GLU A 4 -15.76 20.01 14.17
C GLU A 4 -15.33 18.69 13.56
N VAL A 5 -14.10 18.29 13.86
CA VAL A 5 -13.60 16.96 13.52
C VAL A 5 -14.14 16.02 14.57
N ASP A 6 -15.00 15.11 14.14
CA ASP A 6 -15.44 13.99 14.97
C ASP A 6 -14.22 13.14 15.34
N GLU A 7 -13.91 13.08 16.64
CA GLU A 7 -12.69 12.48 17.16
C GLU A 7 -12.66 10.96 16.93
N GLU A 8 -13.83 10.32 16.88
CA GLU A 8 -13.97 8.89 16.57
C GLU A 8 -13.65 8.61 15.10
N SER A 9 -14.24 9.39 14.19
CA SER A 9 -13.93 9.35 12.75
C SER A 9 -12.45 9.61 12.45
N LEU A 10 -11.82 10.57 13.15
CA LEU A 10 -10.40 10.86 12.97
C LEU A 10 -9.51 9.68 13.39
N LYS A 11 -9.77 9.09 14.57
CA LYS A 11 -9.00 7.93 15.06
C LYS A 11 -9.13 6.75 14.10
N HIS A 12 -10.32 6.50 13.58
CA HIS A 12 -10.58 5.45 12.61
C HIS A 12 -9.84 5.70 11.29
N GLY A 13 -9.87 6.93 10.77
CA GLY A 13 -9.16 7.32 9.55
C GLY A 13 -7.64 7.20 9.67
N VAL A 14 -7.07 7.64 10.80
CA VAL A 14 -5.63 7.52 11.06
C VAL A 14 -5.22 6.06 11.18
N LEU A 15 -6.00 5.24 11.89
CA LEU A 15 -5.72 3.81 12.01
C LEU A 15 -5.76 3.12 10.64
N THR A 16 -6.76 3.43 9.83
CA THR A 16 -6.87 2.93 8.44
C THR A 16 -5.61 3.28 7.65
N LEU A 17 -5.16 4.53 7.71
CA LEU A 17 -3.95 4.99 7.01
C LEU A 17 -2.70 4.26 7.48
N VAL A 18 -2.52 4.10 8.80
CA VAL A 18 -1.35 3.42 9.37
C VAL A 18 -1.33 1.95 8.97
N VAL A 19 -2.46 1.24 9.06
CA VAL A 19 -2.57 -0.16 8.65
C VAL A 19 -2.26 -0.31 7.16
N THR A 20 -2.86 0.53 6.31
CA THR A 20 -2.61 0.51 4.86
C THR A 20 -1.13 0.75 4.55
N LEU A 21 -0.48 1.68 5.27
CA LEU A 21 0.95 1.94 5.09
C LEU A 21 1.80 0.73 5.49
N VAL A 22 1.43 0.02 6.56
CA VAL A 22 2.14 -1.19 6.99
C VAL A 22 2.00 -2.30 5.94
N GLU A 23 0.81 -2.49 5.35
CA GLU A 23 0.59 -3.47 4.28
C GLU A 23 1.45 -3.16 3.04
N VAL A 24 1.49 -1.91 2.59
CA VAL A 24 2.36 -1.49 1.47
C VAL A 24 3.84 -1.75 1.77
N ILE A 25 4.28 -1.52 3.01
CA ILE A 25 5.66 -1.83 3.43
C ILE A 25 5.88 -3.35 3.45
N GLN A 26 4.92 -4.14 3.91
CA GLN A 26 4.98 -5.60 3.93
C GLN A 26 5.14 -6.16 2.51
N GLU A 27 4.34 -5.71 1.54
CA GLU A 27 4.46 -6.11 0.13
C GLU A 27 5.82 -5.76 -0.47
N ALA A 28 6.35 -4.59 -0.12
CA ALA A 28 7.69 -4.18 -0.53
C ALA A 28 8.77 -5.07 0.10
N LEU A 29 8.61 -5.45 1.37
CA LEU A 29 9.53 -6.36 2.07
C LEU A 29 9.45 -7.77 1.49
N GLU A 30 8.27 -8.28 1.17
CA GLU A 30 8.06 -9.58 0.50
C GLU A 30 8.75 -9.60 -0.86
N THR A 31 8.57 -8.54 -1.66
CA THR A 31 9.25 -8.39 -2.94
C THR A 31 10.77 -8.41 -2.78
N GLN A 32 11.30 -7.75 -1.75
CA GLN A 32 12.73 -7.78 -1.45
C GLN A 32 13.21 -9.14 -0.94
N ALA A 33 12.40 -9.82 -0.13
CA ALA A 33 12.68 -11.15 0.39
C ALA A 33 12.89 -12.12 -0.78
N VAL A 34 11.96 -12.13 -1.75
CA VAL A 34 12.07 -12.94 -2.98
C VAL A 34 13.37 -12.65 -3.71
N ARG A 35 13.71 -11.38 -3.94
CA ARG A 35 14.96 -11.00 -4.62
C ARG A 35 16.22 -11.48 -3.87
N ARG A 36 16.24 -11.39 -2.54
CA ARG A 36 17.37 -11.87 -1.72
C ARG A 36 17.48 -13.40 -1.72
N MET A 37 16.35 -14.10 -1.72
CA MET A 37 16.30 -15.56 -1.85
C MET A 37 16.85 -16.02 -3.21
N GLU A 38 16.39 -15.40 -4.30
CA GLU A 38 16.87 -15.68 -5.66
C GLU A 38 18.36 -15.32 -5.85
N GLY A 39 18.83 -14.27 -5.18
CA GLY A 39 20.23 -13.84 -5.19
C GLY A 39 21.17 -14.72 -4.35
N GLY A 40 20.63 -15.60 -3.49
CA GLY A 40 21.43 -16.39 -2.55
C GLY A 40 22.01 -15.58 -1.40
N ASP A 41 21.45 -14.40 -1.12
CA ASP A 41 21.91 -13.49 -0.05
C ASP A 41 21.46 -13.92 1.36
N LEU A 42 20.61 -14.96 1.45
CA LEU A 42 20.05 -15.49 2.69
C LEU A 42 20.28 -17.00 2.80
N THR A 43 20.72 -17.43 3.98
CA THR A 43 20.75 -18.85 4.36
C THR A 43 19.35 -19.43 4.56
N GLU A 44 19.18 -20.75 4.49
CA GLU A 44 17.87 -21.40 4.72
C GLU A 44 17.24 -20.98 6.06
N GLU A 45 18.02 -20.95 7.14
CA GLU A 45 17.54 -20.49 8.46
C GLU A 45 17.09 -19.03 8.47
N GLU A 46 17.72 -18.16 7.67
CA GLU A 46 17.31 -16.76 7.54
C GLU A 46 16.03 -16.62 6.70
N GLN A 47 15.84 -17.47 5.69
CA GLN A 47 14.63 -17.51 4.89
C GLN A 47 13.43 -17.94 5.74
N ASP A 48 13.59 -19.00 6.54
CA ASP A 48 12.53 -19.49 7.43
C ASP A 48 12.12 -18.43 8.46
N ARG A 49 13.08 -17.81 9.14
CA ARG A 49 12.79 -16.73 10.11
C ARG A 49 12.13 -15.52 9.47
N LEU A 50 12.53 -15.16 8.25
CA LEU A 50 11.93 -14.04 7.52
C LEU A 50 10.48 -14.36 7.13
N GLY A 51 10.23 -15.58 6.64
CA GLY A 51 8.89 -16.04 6.31
C GLY A 51 7.97 -16.05 7.53
N GLU A 52 8.44 -16.59 8.66
CA GLU A 52 7.69 -16.61 9.92
C GLU A 52 7.34 -15.20 10.39
N ALA A 53 8.30 -14.27 10.37
CA ALA A 53 8.06 -12.88 10.78
C ALA A 53 7.05 -12.15 9.88
N LEU A 54 7.06 -12.42 8.56
CA LEU A 54 6.08 -11.83 7.63
C LEU A 54 4.68 -12.40 7.85
N MET A 55 4.56 -13.71 8.10
CA MET A 55 3.28 -14.34 8.42
C MET A 55 2.70 -13.83 9.74
N GLU A 56 3.52 -13.69 10.79
CA GLU A 56 3.08 -13.12 12.06
C GLU A 56 2.61 -11.67 11.92
N LEU A 57 3.28 -10.88 11.06
CA LEU A 57 2.87 -9.51 10.77
C LEU A 57 1.51 -9.47 10.06
N ASP A 58 1.33 -10.32 9.05
CA ASP A 58 0.07 -10.43 8.28
C ASP A 58 -1.11 -10.77 9.21
N GLU A 59 -0.94 -11.78 10.07
CA GLU A 59 -1.94 -12.19 11.05
C GLU A 59 -2.28 -11.05 12.04
N ALA A 60 -1.26 -10.31 12.50
CA ALA A 60 -1.46 -9.17 13.39
C ALA A 60 -2.23 -8.03 12.70
N MET A 61 -1.93 -7.74 11.41
CA MET A 61 -2.65 -6.73 10.65
C MET A 61 -4.11 -7.14 10.42
N ASP A 62 -4.36 -8.39 10.07
CA ASP A 62 -5.71 -8.94 9.92
C ASP A 62 -6.53 -8.85 11.23
N GLN A 63 -5.90 -9.15 12.36
CA GLN A 63 -6.54 -9.02 13.67
C GLN A 63 -6.90 -7.56 13.98
N ILE A 64 -6.00 -6.60 13.75
CA ILE A 64 -6.25 -5.18 13.95
C ILE A 64 -7.39 -4.69 13.03
N LYS A 65 -7.37 -5.10 11.75
CA LYS A 65 -8.42 -4.75 10.79
C LYS A 65 -9.79 -5.23 11.26
N ALA A 66 -9.87 -6.48 11.73
CA ALA A 66 -11.09 -7.09 12.22
C ALA A 66 -11.58 -6.45 13.53
N GLU A 67 -10.69 -6.22 14.50
CA GLU A 67 -11.02 -5.62 15.80
C GLU A 67 -11.60 -4.21 15.66
N HIS A 68 -11.05 -3.43 14.72
CA HIS A 68 -11.45 -2.04 14.51
C HIS A 68 -12.47 -1.85 13.37
N GLY A 69 -12.88 -2.93 12.68
CA GLY A 69 -13.87 -2.87 11.59
C GLY A 69 -13.40 -2.10 10.36
N ILE A 70 -12.08 -1.98 10.15
CA ILE A 70 -11.47 -1.13 9.12
C ILE A 70 -11.08 -1.89 7.86
N THR A 71 -11.28 -3.21 7.79
CA THR A 71 -10.86 -4.06 6.66
C THR A 71 -11.23 -3.45 5.30
N ARG A 72 -12.48 -3.02 5.13
CA ARG A 72 -12.93 -2.43 3.87
C ARG A 72 -12.29 -1.06 3.60
N SER A 73 -12.16 -0.23 4.63
CA SER A 73 -11.56 1.11 4.48
C SER A 73 -10.08 1.01 4.08
N VAL A 74 -9.38 0.00 4.58
CA VAL A 74 -7.99 -0.30 4.20
C VAL A 74 -7.94 -0.74 2.74
N THR A 75 -8.77 -1.71 2.33
CA THR A 75 -8.85 -2.14 0.92
C THR A 75 -9.19 -0.98 -0.02
N ASP A 76 -10.22 -0.18 0.30
CA ASP A 76 -10.64 0.96 -0.52
C ASP A 76 -9.51 2.02 -0.64
N LEU A 77 -8.70 2.22 0.43
CA LEU A 77 -7.56 3.14 0.41
C LEU A 77 -6.38 2.58 -0.39
N HIS A 78 -6.13 1.27 -0.27
CA HIS A 78 -5.11 0.56 -1.02
C HIS A 78 -5.39 0.63 -2.53
N ASP A 79 -6.60 0.26 -2.96
CA ASP A 79 -7.01 0.30 -4.37
C ASP A 79 -6.89 1.73 -4.94
N GLY A 80 -7.28 2.74 -4.15
CA GLY A 80 -7.13 4.13 -4.54
C GLY A 80 -5.67 4.59 -4.66
N LEU A 81 -4.74 3.98 -3.92
CA LEU A 81 -3.31 4.23 -4.07
C LEU A 81 -2.80 3.63 -5.38
N ASP A 82 -3.24 2.43 -5.74
CA ASP A 82 -2.87 1.77 -7.00
C ASP A 82 -3.30 2.60 -8.21
N ASP A 83 -4.54 3.11 -8.21
CA ASP A 83 -5.04 3.99 -9.27
C ASP A 83 -4.17 5.25 -9.45
N VAL A 84 -3.73 5.85 -8.33
CA VAL A 84 -2.87 7.05 -8.34
C VAL A 84 -1.47 6.71 -8.83
N VAL A 85 -0.93 5.55 -8.44
CA VAL A 85 0.39 5.08 -8.88
C VAL A 85 0.36 4.81 -10.38
N ASP A 86 -0.66 4.13 -10.89
CA ASP A 86 -0.83 3.84 -12.31
C ASP A 86 -0.92 5.13 -13.13
N GLU A 87 -1.68 6.12 -12.65
CA GLU A 87 -1.75 7.44 -13.30
C GLU A 87 -0.35 8.07 -13.40
N VAL A 88 0.43 8.07 -12.32
CA VAL A 88 1.78 8.67 -12.32
C VAL A 88 2.74 7.89 -13.21
N VAL A 89 2.71 6.56 -13.18
CA VAL A 89 3.56 5.70 -14.02
C VAL A 89 3.25 5.92 -15.50
N ASP A 90 1.98 5.99 -15.88
CA ASP A 90 1.57 6.24 -17.26
C ASP A 90 2.10 7.58 -17.80
N LYS A 91 2.10 8.64 -16.96
CA LYS A 91 2.68 9.95 -17.35
C LYS A 91 4.17 9.86 -17.63
N LEU A 92 4.90 9.07 -16.86
CA LEU A 92 6.35 8.94 -16.99
C LEU A 92 6.74 8.08 -18.20
N ILE A 93 6.01 6.99 -18.45
CA ILE A 93 6.35 6.02 -19.51
C ILE A 93 5.87 6.50 -20.89
N ASN A 94 4.80 7.28 -20.98
CA ASN A 94 4.26 7.75 -22.26
C ASN A 94 4.07 9.28 -22.36
N PRO A 95 5.17 10.05 -22.43
CA PRO A 95 5.10 11.51 -22.58
C PRO A 95 4.52 11.96 -23.93
N ALA A 96 4.51 11.10 -24.96
CA ALA A 96 4.02 11.44 -26.30
C ALA A 96 2.48 11.46 -26.39
N ARG A 97 1.78 10.55 -25.69
CA ARG A 97 0.30 10.53 -25.61
C ARG A 97 -0.24 11.82 -24.95
N TRP A 98 0.47 12.32 -23.94
CA TRP A 98 0.15 13.58 -23.25
C TRP A 98 0.17 14.80 -24.17
N ALA A 99 1.08 14.84 -25.15
CA ALA A 99 1.18 15.96 -26.10
C ALA A 99 0.02 16.01 -27.12
N GLU A 100 -0.78 14.94 -27.20
CA GLU A 100 -1.92 14.82 -28.09
C GLU A 100 -3.25 15.06 -27.36
N GLU A 101 -3.36 14.64 -26.10
CA GLU A 101 -4.52 14.94 -25.23
C GLU A 101 -4.63 16.44 -24.92
N ASN A 102 -3.53 17.09 -24.54
CA ASN A 102 -3.49 18.54 -24.30
C ASN A 102 -3.76 19.40 -25.55
N ARG A 103 -3.75 18.79 -26.75
CA ARG A 103 -4.07 19.47 -28.01
C ARG A 103 -5.56 19.43 -28.33
N LYS A 104 -6.29 18.43 -27.82
CA LYS A 104 -7.73 18.26 -28.03
C LYS A 104 -8.57 19.16 -27.11
N ASP A 105 -8.02 19.63 -26.00
CA ASP A 105 -8.69 20.58 -25.09
C ASP A 105 -8.60 22.05 -25.55
N ILE A 106 -7.90 22.33 -26.66
CA ILE A 106 -7.67 23.70 -27.19
C ILE A 106 -8.40 23.92 -28.54
N THR A 107 -9.21 22.98 -29.03
CA THR A 107 -10.07 23.16 -30.23
C THR A 107 -11.49 22.74 -29.95
#